data_AF-A0A4W6D6R9-F1
#
_entry.id   AF-A0A4W6D6R9-F1
#
_cell.length_a   1.000
_cell.length_b   1.000
_cell.length_c   1.000
_cell.angle_alpha   90.00
_cell.angle_beta   90.00
_cell.angle_gamma   90.00
#
_symmetry.space_group_name_H-M   'P 1'
#
loop_
_entity.id
_entity.type
_entity.pdbx_description
1 polymer ?
#
loop_
_entity_poly.entity_id
_entity_poly.type
_entity_poly.pdbx_seq_one_letter_code
_entity_poly.pdbx_strand_id
1 'polypeptide(L)'
;CLVVTPMMLPIISDSSIPRLNPLHPPLVHKRTVSLETPAVHHHNHQRTLIMQRREHYKYHQVWRKPFYGSSSEREEYRKELREQLKRQMEEKCVALKLQLASKVKEAENIREVDRLALSSEREQRIQHSKAMTAYRDENKRLMEQSWRDRALTRSQEVLKERELLHLNPINWSGTLK
;
A
#
# COMPACT_ATOMS: atom_id res chain seq x y z
N CYS A 1 37.02 2.90 -105.63
CA CYS A 1 35.79 3.62 -105.97
C CYS A 1 35.02 3.91 -104.69
N LEU A 2 34.81 5.21 -104.40
CA LEU A 2 33.97 5.71 -103.30
C LEU A 2 32.50 5.37 -103.57
N VAL A 3 31.77 4.81 -102.60
CA VAL A 3 30.31 4.93 -102.57
C VAL A 3 29.80 5.08 -101.13
N VAL A 4 29.52 6.34 -100.82
CA VAL A 4 28.52 6.96 -99.94
C VAL A 4 27.58 6.04 -99.14
N THR A 5 27.55 6.25 -97.82
CA THR A 5 26.54 5.77 -96.86
C THR A 5 25.26 6.61 -96.92
N PRO A 6 24.07 5.99 -96.91
CA PRO A 6 22.84 6.69 -96.54
C PRO A 6 22.56 6.54 -95.03
N MET A 7 22.34 7.67 -94.36
CA MET A 7 21.75 7.72 -93.02
C MET A 7 20.30 7.23 -93.08
N MET A 8 19.97 6.23 -92.25
CA MET A 8 18.60 5.86 -91.92
C MET A 8 18.30 6.40 -90.52
N LEU A 9 17.40 7.38 -90.42
CA LEU A 9 16.81 7.80 -89.15
C LEU A 9 15.81 6.72 -88.69
N PRO A 10 15.85 6.27 -87.42
CA PRO A 10 14.86 5.31 -86.93
C PRO A 10 13.48 5.99 -86.82
N ILE A 11 12.49 5.28 -87.33
CA ILE A 11 11.07 5.58 -87.30
C ILE A 11 10.64 5.71 -85.83
N ILE A 12 10.05 6.85 -85.46
CA ILE A 12 9.44 7.04 -84.14
C ILE A 12 8.15 6.21 -84.14
N SER A 13 8.24 5.01 -83.59
CA SER A 13 7.08 4.20 -83.26
C SER A 13 6.30 4.91 -82.16
N ASP A 14 5.01 5.13 -82.43
CA ASP A 14 4.02 5.72 -81.54
C ASP A 14 3.87 4.83 -80.29
N SER A 15 4.73 5.04 -79.30
CA SER A 15 4.71 4.33 -78.03
C SER A 15 3.83 5.12 -77.08
N SER A 16 2.59 4.64 -76.90
CA SER A 16 1.67 5.16 -75.91
C SER A 16 2.36 5.21 -74.55
N ILE A 17 2.65 6.41 -74.04
CA ILE A 17 3.22 6.61 -72.71
C ILE A 17 2.22 6.02 -71.70
N PRO A 18 2.58 5.00 -70.90
CA PRO A 18 1.67 4.45 -69.90
C PRO A 18 1.33 5.54 -68.88
N ARG A 19 0.04 5.68 -68.55
CA ARG A 19 -0.44 6.67 -67.56
C ARG A 19 0.27 6.46 -66.22
N LEU A 20 1.20 7.35 -65.88
CA LEU A 20 1.86 7.39 -64.58
C LEU A 20 0.83 7.80 -63.51
N ASN A 21 0.69 7.01 -62.45
CA ASN A 21 -0.12 7.38 -61.29
C ASN A 21 0.70 8.36 -60.40
N PRO A 22 0.29 9.63 -60.25
CA PRO A 22 1.05 10.64 -59.51
C PRO A 22 1.07 10.39 -57.99
N LEU A 23 0.21 9.52 -57.47
CA LEU A 23 0.16 9.16 -56.05
C LEU A 23 1.02 7.94 -55.69
N HIS A 24 1.65 7.30 -56.68
CA HIS A 24 2.51 6.15 -56.45
C HIS A 24 3.95 6.59 -56.18
N PRO A 25 4.58 6.18 -55.07
CA PRO A 25 5.97 6.50 -54.83
C PRO A 25 6.84 5.96 -55.97
N PRO A 26 7.83 6.74 -56.45
CA PRO A 26 8.62 6.37 -57.61
C PRO A 26 9.31 5.01 -57.41
N LEU A 27 9.06 4.07 -58.32
CA LEU A 27 9.69 2.73 -58.36
C LEU A 27 11.18 2.76 -58.71
N VAL A 28 11.74 3.95 -58.89
CA VAL A 28 13.15 4.14 -59.20
C VAL A 28 13.94 3.82 -57.93
N HIS A 29 14.83 2.81 -58.02
CA HIS A 29 15.76 2.50 -56.95
C HIS A 29 16.57 3.77 -56.65
N LYS A 30 16.35 4.37 -55.47
CA LYS A 30 17.13 5.51 -55.01
C LYS A 30 18.58 5.04 -54.92
N ARG A 31 19.46 5.64 -55.73
CA ARG A 31 20.89 5.34 -55.69
C ARG A 31 21.43 5.86 -54.36
N THR A 32 21.68 4.98 -53.41
CA THR A 32 22.39 5.30 -52.17
C THR A 32 23.85 5.57 -52.54
N VAL A 33 24.20 6.83 -52.79
CA VAL A 33 25.58 7.24 -53.02
C VAL A 33 26.17 7.67 -51.69
N SER A 34 27.14 6.91 -51.19
CA SER A 34 27.97 7.35 -50.07
C SER A 34 28.86 8.51 -50.55
N LEU A 35 28.70 9.69 -49.93
CA LEU A 35 29.55 10.86 -50.18
C LEU A 35 30.94 10.75 -49.52
N GLU A 36 31.18 9.66 -48.81
CA GLU A 36 32.41 9.39 -48.10
C GLU A 36 33.52 8.98 -49.07
N THR A 37 34.73 9.52 -48.85
CA THR A 37 35.90 9.02 -49.56
C THR A 37 36.27 7.62 -49.06
N PRO A 38 36.87 6.76 -49.91
CA PRO A 38 37.23 5.39 -49.52
C PRO A 38 38.10 5.30 -48.26
N ALA A 39 39.00 6.27 -48.04
CA ALA A 39 39.85 6.34 -46.85
C ALA A 39 39.05 6.62 -45.57
N VAL A 40 38.09 7.57 -45.63
CA VAL A 40 37.21 7.89 -44.50
C VAL A 40 36.28 6.72 -44.19
N HIS A 41 35.73 6.08 -45.23
CA HIS A 41 34.90 4.89 -45.07
C HIS A 41 35.67 3.74 -44.40
N HIS A 42 36.91 3.48 -44.84
CA HIS A 42 37.78 2.47 -44.23
C HIS A 42 38.09 2.79 -42.77
N HIS A 43 38.43 4.05 -42.45
CA HIS A 43 38.69 4.48 -41.08
C HIS A 43 37.47 4.30 -40.17
N ASN A 44 36.28 4.70 -40.63
CA ASN A 44 35.03 4.54 -39.90
C ASN A 44 34.71 3.05 -39.69
N HIS A 45 34.92 2.21 -40.70
CA HIS A 45 34.73 0.78 -40.59
C HIS A 45 35.66 0.15 -39.54
N GLN A 46 36.95 0.49 -39.57
CA GLN A 46 37.92 0.03 -38.56
C GLN A 46 37.53 0.47 -37.15
N ARG A 47 37.11 1.72 -36.99
CA ARG A 47 36.66 2.26 -35.69
C ARG A 47 35.44 1.50 -35.16
N THR A 48 34.46 1.21 -36.01
CA THR A 48 33.28 0.42 -35.63
C THR A 48 33.66 -0.98 -35.16
N LEU A 49 34.54 -1.67 -35.88
CA LEU A 49 35.02 -3.00 -35.48
C LEU A 49 35.75 -2.96 -34.13
N ILE A 50 36.59 -1.96 -33.90
CA ILE A 50 37.29 -1.80 -32.62
C ILE A 50 36.29 -1.57 -31.48
N MET A 51 35.28 -0.72 -31.68
CA MET A 51 34.25 -0.47 -30.66
C MET A 51 33.43 -1.73 -30.36
N GLN A 52 33.02 -2.47 -31.39
CA GLN A 52 32.30 -3.74 -31.22
C GLN A 52 33.12 -4.76 -30.44
N ARG A 53 34.41 -4.91 -30.76
CA ARG A 53 35.31 -5.82 -30.02
C ARG A 53 35.49 -5.41 -28.56
N ARG A 54 35.63 -4.11 -28.29
CA ARG A 54 35.76 -3.59 -26.91
C ARG A 54 34.50 -3.86 -26.10
N GLU A 55 33.33 -3.62 -26.68
CA GLU A 55 32.06 -3.86 -26.00
C GLU A 55 31.85 -5.35 -25.71
N HIS A 56 32.13 -6.20 -26.69
CA HIS A 56 32.12 -7.65 -26.50
C HIS A 56 33.05 -8.08 -25.35
N TYR A 57 34.29 -7.59 -25.32
CA TYR A 57 35.21 -7.89 -24.23
C TYR A 57 34.70 -7.43 -22.87
N LYS A 58 34.12 -6.24 -22.79
CA LYS A 58 33.57 -5.67 -21.56
C LYS A 58 32.40 -6.51 -21.03
N TYR A 59 31.48 -6.89 -21.91
CA TYR A 59 30.32 -7.71 -21.55
C TYR A 59 30.74 -9.09 -21.02
N HIS A 60 31.69 -9.74 -21.70
CA HIS A 60 32.12 -11.09 -21.33
C HIS A 60 33.15 -11.15 -20.21
N GLN A 61 33.71 -10.02 -19.77
CA GLN A 61 34.75 -10.00 -18.73
C GLN A 61 34.29 -10.66 -17.41
N VAL A 62 33.03 -10.46 -17.02
CA VAL A 62 32.49 -10.98 -15.75
C VAL A 62 32.42 -12.51 -15.76
N TRP A 63 31.93 -13.08 -16.87
CA TRP A 63 31.74 -14.53 -17.06
C TRP A 63 33.05 -15.23 -17.45
N ARG A 64 34.04 -14.47 -17.93
CA ARG A 64 35.37 -15.00 -18.24
C ARG A 64 36.09 -15.44 -16.97
N LYS A 65 36.04 -14.65 -15.88
CA LYS A 65 36.82 -14.92 -14.66
C LYS A 65 36.58 -16.32 -14.04
N PRO A 66 35.34 -16.82 -13.92
CA PRO A 66 35.08 -18.14 -13.36
C PRO A 66 35.55 -19.31 -14.25
N PHE A 67 35.40 -19.19 -15.56
CA PHE A 67 35.59 -20.33 -16.49
C PHE A 67 36.89 -20.28 -17.30
N TYR A 68 37.32 -19.07 -17.71
CA TYR A 68 38.42 -18.83 -18.64
C TYR A 68 39.48 -17.86 -18.07
N GLY A 69 39.41 -17.57 -16.77
CA GLY A 69 40.41 -16.77 -16.05
C GLY A 69 41.66 -17.57 -15.72
N SER A 70 42.73 -16.87 -15.38
CA SER A 70 43.92 -17.46 -14.76
C SER A 70 43.57 -18.18 -13.44
N SER A 71 44.48 -19.03 -12.95
CA SER A 71 44.26 -19.73 -11.67
C SER A 71 43.98 -18.76 -10.51
N SER A 72 44.70 -17.62 -10.50
CA SER A 72 44.52 -16.55 -9.51
C SER A 72 43.12 -15.92 -9.59
N GLU A 73 42.70 -15.50 -10.79
CA GLU A 73 41.39 -14.85 -10.99
C GLU A 73 40.22 -15.77 -10.62
N ARG A 74 40.34 -17.08 -10.89
CA ARG A 74 39.33 -18.06 -10.49
C ARG A 74 39.23 -18.20 -8.98
N GLU A 75 40.36 -18.17 -8.26
CA GLU A 75 40.34 -18.23 -6.80
C GLU A 75 39.79 -16.95 -6.17
N GLU A 76 40.14 -15.78 -6.70
CA GLU A 76 39.58 -14.50 -6.28
C GLU A 76 38.04 -14.50 -6.42
N TYR A 77 37.52 -14.97 -7.55
CA TYR A 77 36.08 -15.11 -7.77
C TYR A 77 35.42 -16.06 -6.77
N ARG A 78 36.02 -17.23 -6.51
CA ARG A 78 35.50 -18.18 -5.51
C ARG A 78 35.52 -17.58 -4.09
N LYS A 79 36.55 -16.83 -3.75
CA LYS A 79 36.67 -16.11 -2.48
C LYS A 79 35.58 -15.06 -2.35
N GLU A 80 35.37 -14.23 -3.37
CA GLU A 80 34.32 -13.22 -3.39
C GLU A 80 32.93 -13.85 -3.22
N LEU A 81 32.65 -14.95 -3.93
CA LEU A 81 31.39 -15.66 -3.82
C LEU A 81 31.14 -16.19 -2.40
N ARG A 82 32.17 -16.78 -1.76
CA ARG A 82 32.08 -17.21 -0.36
C ARG A 82 31.80 -16.04 0.57
N GLU A 83 32.43 -14.90 0.33
CA GLU A 83 32.27 -13.71 1.17
C GLU A 83 30.90 -13.05 1.00
N GLN A 84 30.36 -13.04 -0.22
CA GLN A 84 28.98 -12.61 -0.48
C GLN A 84 27.98 -13.54 0.22
N LEU A 85 28.17 -14.86 0.15
CA LEU A 85 27.30 -15.81 0.82
C LEU A 85 27.32 -15.63 2.34
N LYS A 86 28.51 -15.45 2.94
CA LYS A 86 28.63 -15.15 4.39
C LYS A 86 27.87 -13.88 4.77
N ARG A 87 28.01 -12.80 4.00
CA ARG A 87 27.27 -11.55 4.22
C ARG A 87 25.77 -11.76 4.15
N GLN A 88 25.29 -12.49 3.14
CA GLN A 88 23.87 -12.81 3.01
C GLN A 88 23.34 -13.63 4.21
N MET A 89 24.12 -14.59 4.69
CA MET A 89 23.76 -15.38 5.87
C MET A 89 23.69 -14.52 7.13
N GLU A 90 24.66 -13.63 7.34
CA GLU A 90 24.67 -12.71 8.49
C GLU A 90 23.48 -11.74 8.43
N GLU A 91 23.25 -11.10 7.28
CA GLU A 91 22.10 -10.20 7.07
C GLU A 91 20.77 -10.90 7.35
N LYS A 92 20.60 -12.15 6.88
CA LYS A 92 19.41 -12.95 7.16
C LYS A 92 19.29 -13.27 8.65
N CYS A 93 20.38 -13.63 9.32
CA CYS A 93 20.38 -13.90 10.75
C CYS A 93 19.97 -12.65 11.55
N VAL A 94 20.54 -11.49 11.24
CA VAL A 94 20.20 -10.21 11.88
C VAL A 94 18.74 -9.86 11.64
N ALA A 95 18.25 -9.99 10.41
CA ALA A 95 16.86 -9.72 10.07
C ALA A 95 15.89 -10.60 10.86
N LEU A 96 16.18 -11.90 11.00
CA LEU A 96 15.36 -12.82 11.79
C LEU A 96 15.37 -12.47 13.28
N LYS A 97 16.52 -12.12 13.84
CA LYS A 97 16.63 -11.68 15.24
C LYS A 97 15.80 -10.41 15.48
N LEU A 98 15.88 -9.44 14.59
CA LEU A 98 15.11 -8.21 14.68
C LEU A 98 13.61 -8.47 14.57
N GLN A 99 13.20 -9.32 13.64
CA GLN A 99 11.80 -9.72 13.48
C GLN A 99 11.27 -10.41 14.75
N LEU A 100 12.05 -11.32 15.33
CA LEU A 100 11.68 -12.00 16.57
C LEU A 100 11.54 -11.01 17.73
N ALA A 101 12.51 -10.12 17.91
CA ALA A 101 12.46 -9.09 18.95
C ALA A 101 11.22 -8.17 18.79
N SER A 102 10.89 -7.79 17.56
CA SER A 102 9.68 -7.02 17.27
C SER A 102 8.41 -7.77 17.66
N LYS A 103 8.31 -9.06 17.31
CA LYS A 103 7.15 -9.90 17.66
C LYS A 103 6.99 -10.10 19.17
N VAL A 104 8.11 -10.27 19.89
CA VAL A 104 8.08 -10.36 21.36
C VAL A 104 7.53 -9.08 21.96
N LYS A 105 8.04 -7.93 21.53
CA LYS A 105 7.56 -6.62 21.99
C LYS A 105 6.08 -6.40 21.69
N GLU A 106 5.63 -6.78 20.50
CA GLU A 106 4.21 -6.70 20.11
C GLU A 106 3.33 -7.59 21.00
N ALA A 107 3.76 -8.83 21.26
CA ALA A 107 3.05 -9.74 22.14
C ALA A 107 2.98 -9.24 23.59
N GLU A 108 4.06 -8.67 24.12
CA GLU A 108 4.08 -8.02 25.43
C GLU A 108 3.10 -6.85 25.50
N ASN A 109 3.06 -6.02 24.46
CA ASN A 109 2.12 -4.91 24.38
C ASN A 109 0.66 -5.39 24.37
N ILE A 110 0.32 -6.41 23.58
CA ILE A 110 -1.03 -6.99 23.54
C ILE A 110 -1.42 -7.53 24.93
N ARG A 111 -0.52 -8.27 25.59
CA ARG A 111 -0.76 -8.78 26.94
C ARG A 111 -1.04 -7.67 27.95
N GLU A 112 -0.33 -6.56 27.86
CA GLU A 112 -0.52 -5.41 28.75
C GLU A 112 -1.85 -4.70 28.48
N VAL A 113 -2.21 -4.52 27.20
CA VAL A 113 -3.51 -3.97 26.80
C VAL A 113 -4.65 -4.83 27.34
N ASP A 114 -4.58 -6.15 27.18
CA ASP A 114 -5.59 -7.08 27.70
C ASP A 114 -5.69 -7.01 29.23
N ARG A 115 -4.55 -6.96 29.91
CA ARG A 115 -4.50 -6.81 31.37
C ARG A 115 -5.21 -5.54 31.82
N LEU A 116 -4.94 -4.42 31.15
CA LEU A 116 -5.58 -3.14 31.44
C LEU A 116 -7.09 -3.18 31.15
N ALA A 117 -7.51 -3.75 30.02
CA ALA A 117 -8.92 -3.89 29.66
C ALA A 117 -9.70 -4.69 30.73
N LEU A 118 -9.17 -5.84 31.17
CA LEU A 118 -9.78 -6.65 32.23
C LEU A 118 -9.88 -5.90 33.55
N SER A 119 -8.84 -5.14 33.91
CA SER A 119 -8.84 -4.33 35.13
C SER A 119 -9.90 -3.20 35.07
N SER A 120 -10.03 -2.54 33.91
CA SER A 120 -11.02 -1.49 33.67
C SER A 120 -12.45 -2.05 33.73
N GLU A 121 -12.72 -3.18 33.06
CA GLU A 121 -14.03 -3.82 33.10
C GLU A 121 -14.41 -4.25 34.53
N ARG A 122 -13.45 -4.77 35.30
CA ARG A 122 -13.66 -5.09 36.72
C ARG A 122 -14.03 -3.85 37.52
N GLU A 123 -13.32 -2.75 37.34
CA GLU A 123 -13.60 -1.50 38.05
C GLU A 123 -14.97 -0.94 37.66
N GLN A 124 -15.30 -0.92 36.37
CA GLN A 124 -16.62 -0.49 35.87
C GLN A 124 -17.76 -1.31 36.49
N ARG A 125 -17.61 -2.63 36.59
CA ARG A 125 -18.60 -3.50 37.26
C ARG A 125 -18.77 -3.14 38.74
N ILE A 126 -17.68 -2.88 39.44
CA ILE A 126 -17.71 -2.48 40.85
C ILE A 126 -18.41 -1.13 41.00
N GLN A 127 -18.05 -0.13 40.18
CA GLN A 127 -18.64 1.20 40.22
C GLN A 127 -20.12 1.17 39.88
N HIS A 128 -20.52 0.41 38.86
CA HIS A 128 -21.91 0.20 38.52
C HIS A 128 -22.70 -0.44 39.67
N SER A 129 -22.17 -1.50 40.28
CA SER A 129 -22.80 -2.16 41.44
C SER A 129 -22.96 -1.21 42.63
N LYS A 130 -21.93 -0.41 42.94
CA LYS A 130 -21.99 0.63 43.98
C LYS A 130 -23.06 1.67 43.69
N ALA A 131 -23.10 2.18 42.46
CA ALA A 131 -24.11 3.16 42.04
C ALA A 131 -25.53 2.59 42.17
N MET A 132 -25.77 1.35 41.71
CA MET A 132 -27.06 0.69 41.83
C MET A 132 -27.48 0.47 43.28
N THR A 133 -26.53 0.13 44.16
CA THR A 133 -26.79 -0.01 45.59
C THR A 133 -27.18 1.34 46.21
N ALA A 134 -26.46 2.42 45.87
CA ALA A 134 -26.77 3.76 46.34
C ALA A 134 -28.17 4.21 45.88
N TYR A 135 -28.54 3.99 44.62
CA TYR A 135 -29.88 4.31 44.12
C TYR A 135 -30.97 3.51 44.84
N ARG A 136 -30.74 2.22 45.09
CA ARG A 136 -31.69 1.38 45.82
C ARG A 136 -31.92 1.93 47.23
N ASP A 137 -30.84 2.27 47.92
CA ASP A 137 -30.91 2.72 49.32
C ASP A 137 -31.57 4.12 49.42
N GLU A 138 -31.28 5.02 48.48
CA GLU A 138 -31.94 6.34 48.41
C GLU A 138 -33.43 6.22 48.06
N ASN A 139 -33.80 5.34 47.12
CA ASN A 139 -35.20 5.06 46.81
C ASN A 139 -35.95 4.52 48.03
N LYS A 140 -35.32 3.63 48.81
CA LYS A 140 -35.89 3.14 50.06
C LYS A 140 -36.09 4.29 51.06
N ARG A 141 -35.08 5.15 51.24
CA ARG A 141 -35.15 6.32 52.12
C ARG A 141 -36.32 7.24 51.74
N LEU A 142 -36.48 7.55 50.46
CA LEU A 142 -37.57 8.37 49.94
C LEU A 142 -38.95 7.74 50.14
N MET A 143 -39.08 6.42 49.91
CA MET A 143 -40.34 5.70 50.16
C MET A 143 -40.73 5.75 51.63
N GLU A 144 -39.78 5.50 52.53
CA GLU A 144 -40.03 5.55 53.97
C GLU A 144 -40.40 6.96 54.43
N GLN A 145 -39.71 7.99 53.92
CA GLN A 145 -40.05 9.39 54.19
C GLN A 145 -41.47 9.70 53.72
N SER A 146 -41.80 9.37 52.47
CA SER A 146 -43.15 9.56 51.90
C SER A 146 -44.23 8.79 52.69
N TRP A 147 -43.89 7.65 53.29
CA TRP A 147 -44.80 6.90 54.14
C TRP A 147 -45.03 7.60 55.49
N ARG A 148 -43.98 8.11 56.13
CA ARG A 148 -44.07 8.91 57.36
C ARG A 148 -44.87 10.18 57.15
N ASP A 149 -44.61 10.90 56.06
CA ASP A 149 -45.33 12.14 55.72
C ASP A 149 -46.82 11.87 55.52
N ARG A 150 -47.18 10.84 54.75
CA ARG A 150 -48.59 10.43 54.57
C ARG A 150 -49.26 9.98 55.87
N ALA A 151 -48.53 9.33 56.78
CA ALA A 151 -49.06 8.96 58.08
C ALA A 151 -49.33 10.20 58.94
N LEU A 152 -48.41 11.18 58.92
CA LEU A 152 -48.57 12.46 59.63
C LEU A 152 -49.74 13.26 59.08
N THR A 153 -49.84 13.41 57.75
CA THR A 153 -50.95 14.12 57.09
C THR A 153 -52.29 13.50 57.47
N ARG A 154 -52.43 12.17 57.40
CA ARG A 154 -53.66 11.48 57.83
C ARG A 154 -54.00 11.71 59.30
N SER A 155 -52.99 11.70 60.19
CA SER A 155 -53.20 12.00 61.61
C SER A 155 -53.71 13.43 61.83
N GLN A 156 -53.12 14.40 61.13
CA GLN A 156 -53.55 15.80 61.18
C GLN A 156 -54.96 16.01 60.60
N GLU A 157 -55.29 15.33 59.51
CA GLU A 157 -56.64 15.34 58.93
C GLU A 157 -57.67 14.80 59.93
N VAL A 158 -57.39 13.66 60.57
CA VAL A 158 -58.25 13.07 61.61
C VAL A 158 -58.45 14.03 62.80
N LEU A 159 -57.39 14.73 63.24
CA LEU A 159 -57.51 15.74 64.31
C LEU A 159 -58.39 16.91 63.89
N LYS A 160 -58.18 17.47 62.69
CA LYS A 160 -59.01 18.56 62.15
C LYS A 160 -60.47 18.15 62.00
N GLU A 161 -60.74 16.93 61.52
CA GLU A 161 -62.11 16.42 61.42
C GLU A 161 -62.76 16.28 62.80
N ARG A 162 -62.02 15.83 63.83
CA ARG A 162 -62.53 15.79 65.22
C ARG A 162 -62.84 17.18 65.77
N GLU A 163 -61.98 18.17 65.50
CA GLU A 163 -62.23 19.58 65.87
C GLU A 163 -63.47 20.13 65.16
N LEU A 164 -63.65 19.83 63.86
CA LEU A 164 -64.84 20.21 63.11
C LEU A 164 -66.10 19.57 63.68
N LEU A 165 -66.05 18.30 64.12
CA LEU A 165 -67.18 17.63 64.77
C LEU A 165 -67.60 18.30 66.08
N HIS A 166 -66.66 18.92 66.79
CA HIS A 166 -66.98 19.71 67.98
C HIS A 166 -67.84 20.94 67.65
N LEU A 167 -67.64 21.52 66.46
CA LEU A 167 -68.38 22.69 65.97
C LEU A 167 -69.67 22.32 65.22
N ASN A 168 -69.66 21.20 64.49
CA ASN A 168 -70.79 20.68 63.74
C ASN A 168 -70.86 19.14 63.90
N PRO A 169 -71.85 18.59 64.62
CA PRO A 169 -71.85 17.19 65.03
C PRO A 169 -72.08 16.19 63.87
N ILE A 170 -72.34 16.66 62.65
CA ILE A 170 -72.57 15.80 61.49
C ILE A 170 -71.25 15.54 60.75
N ASN A 171 -70.86 14.26 60.67
CA ASN A 171 -69.70 13.80 59.91
C ASN A 171 -70.00 13.72 58.40
N TRP A 172 -70.04 14.87 57.73
CA TRP A 172 -70.36 14.94 56.30
C TRP A 172 -69.36 14.20 55.40
N SER A 173 -68.08 14.05 55.82
CA SER A 173 -67.05 13.37 55.04
C SER A 173 -67.05 11.84 55.23
N GLY A 174 -67.71 11.31 56.27
CA GLY A 174 -67.77 9.87 56.55
C GLY A 174 -66.41 9.21 56.77
N THR A 175 -65.37 9.99 57.07
CA THR A 175 -63.97 9.51 57.05
C THR A 175 -63.47 9.09 58.44
N LEU A 176 -64.08 9.63 59.50
CA LEU A 176 -63.94 9.13 60.87
C LEU A 176 -64.77 7.85 61.08
N LYS A 177 -64.08 6.73 61.34
CA LYS A 177 -64.68 5.46 61.77
C LYS A 177 -64.84 5.38 63.29
#